data_AF-A0A7S2FSN1-F1
#
_entry.id   AF-A0A7S2FSN1-F1
#
_cell.length_a   1.000
_cell.length_b   1.000
_cell.length_c   1.000
_cell.angle_alpha   90.00
_cell.angle_beta   90.00
_cell.angle_gamma   90.00
#
_symmetry.space_group_name_H-M   'P 1'
#
loop_
_entity.id
_entity.type
_entity.pdbx_description
1 polymer ?
#
loop_
_entity_poly.entity_id
_entity_poly.type
_entity_poly.pdbx_seq_one_letter_code
_entity_poly.pdbx_strand_id
1 'polypeptide(L)'
;PTLTEGRQAPPPLATAEMIGEKEAQLEFWLRMGFEQTSSLVANPIEGLWKLELPKTLKAACAAGKVSDATSISSAVRRGTALTKNKNLKPAKPMDKERYASIVLYTGNSIYRELNQALRQNHAAVPAWMPYLRLLFESMGCMPKRSVTLWRGIAADLYDEYEVGKEITWWSVSSCTADEEVARNFMSQLGGDATLITLETTSAIDIEPLSVYKSEKESLLMPGTKLRVTNRVKNGKVAEISVVECGSALETTA
;
A
#
# COMPACT_ATOMS: atom_id res chain seq x y z
N PRO A 1 -37.84 29.27 -1.12
CA PRO A 1 -37.39 28.08 -1.87
C PRO A 1 -36.56 28.48 -3.09
N THR A 2 -35.23 28.39 -2.98
CA THR A 2 -34.29 28.32 -4.11
C THR A 2 -32.95 27.82 -3.55
N LEU A 3 -32.83 26.49 -3.43
CA LEU A 3 -31.54 25.82 -3.26
C LEU A 3 -30.99 25.56 -4.66
N THR A 4 -30.16 26.47 -5.16
CA THR A 4 -29.26 26.17 -6.27
C THR A 4 -27.99 25.56 -5.70
N GLU A 5 -28.05 24.30 -5.30
CA GLU A 5 -26.87 23.46 -5.07
C GLU A 5 -26.37 22.92 -6.41
N GLY A 6 -25.79 23.83 -7.21
CA GLY A 6 -24.93 23.44 -8.33
C GLY A 6 -23.53 23.14 -7.79
N ARG A 7 -22.93 22.02 -8.21
CA ARG A 7 -21.55 21.63 -7.90
C ARG A 7 -20.63 22.84 -8.09
N GLN A 8 -20.07 23.38 -7.00
CA GLN A 8 -19.08 24.45 -7.08
C GLN A 8 -17.92 23.97 -7.97
N ALA A 9 -17.49 24.84 -8.89
CA ALA A 9 -16.33 24.54 -9.72
C ALA A 9 -15.11 24.30 -8.80
N PRO A 10 -14.36 23.21 -8.99
CA PRO A 10 -13.18 22.96 -8.17
C PRO A 10 -12.21 24.15 -8.29
N PRO A 11 -11.58 24.56 -7.18
CA PRO A 11 -10.65 25.68 -7.20
C PRO A 11 -9.51 25.42 -8.20
N PRO A 12 -9.07 26.44 -8.95
CA PRO A 12 -7.99 26.29 -9.93
C PRO A 12 -6.68 25.88 -9.23
N LEU A 13 -5.92 24.98 -9.86
CA LEU A 13 -4.58 24.60 -9.41
C LEU A 13 -3.62 25.76 -9.68
N ALA A 14 -3.52 26.69 -8.74
CA ALA A 14 -2.81 27.96 -8.92
C ALA A 14 -1.35 27.92 -8.42
N THR A 15 -0.95 26.90 -7.66
CA THR A 15 0.38 26.80 -7.07
C THR A 15 1.01 25.42 -7.31
N ALA A 16 2.34 25.36 -7.36
CA ALA A 16 3.08 24.10 -7.46
C ALA A 16 2.83 23.16 -6.26
N GLU A 17 2.54 23.73 -5.09
CA GLU A 17 2.17 22.99 -3.89
C GLU A 17 0.83 22.26 -4.07
N MET A 18 -0.20 22.97 -4.57
CA MET A 18 -1.51 22.36 -4.87
C MET A 18 -1.44 21.28 -5.93
N ILE A 19 -0.57 21.46 -6.95
CA ILE A 19 -0.35 20.45 -7.99
C ILE A 19 0.22 19.18 -7.38
N GLY A 20 1.25 19.31 -6.53
CA GLY A 20 1.86 18.14 -5.89
C GLY A 20 0.96 17.46 -4.86
N GLU A 21 0.13 18.21 -4.13
CA GLU A 21 -0.90 17.62 -3.26
C GLU A 21 -1.90 16.77 -4.04
N LYS A 22 -2.33 17.26 -5.21
CA LYS A 22 -3.23 16.50 -6.09
C LYS A 22 -2.57 15.30 -6.73
N GLU A 23 -1.28 15.41 -7.05
CA GLU A 23 -0.48 14.29 -7.55
C GLU A 23 -0.40 13.19 -6.50
N ALA A 24 0.00 13.51 -5.26
CA ALA A 24 0.03 12.54 -4.17
C ALA A 24 -1.34 11.91 -3.90
N GLN A 25 -2.39 12.73 -3.90
CA GLN A 25 -3.76 12.24 -3.73
C GLN A 25 -4.11 11.24 -4.82
N LEU A 26 -3.79 11.54 -6.08
CA LEU A 26 -4.03 10.62 -7.19
C LEU A 26 -3.20 9.34 -7.05
N GLU A 27 -1.93 9.43 -6.66
CA GLU A 27 -1.07 8.26 -6.42
C GLU A 27 -1.63 7.34 -5.33
N PHE A 28 -2.11 7.92 -4.22
CA PHE A 28 -2.77 7.17 -3.15
C PHE A 28 -4.04 6.47 -3.65
N TRP A 29 -4.87 7.18 -4.42
CA TRP A 29 -6.10 6.65 -4.99
C TRP A 29 -5.84 5.47 -5.94
N LEU A 30 -4.80 5.60 -6.75
CA LEU A 30 -4.32 4.53 -7.64
C LEU A 30 -3.86 3.29 -6.85
N ARG A 31 -3.35 3.44 -5.62
CA ARG A 31 -3.01 2.31 -4.73
C ARG A 31 -4.22 1.69 -4.04
N MET A 32 -5.27 2.48 -3.78
CA MET A 32 -6.52 2.02 -3.17
C MET A 32 -7.36 1.15 -4.14
N GLY A 33 -7.43 1.51 -5.42
CA GLY A 33 -8.47 1.03 -6.36
C GLY A 33 -8.34 -0.32 -7.01
N PHE A 34 -7.15 -0.92 -7.01
CA PHE A 34 -6.93 -2.16 -7.73
C PHE A 34 -6.68 -3.26 -6.73
N GLU A 35 -7.68 -4.10 -6.46
CA GLU A 35 -7.47 -5.38 -5.80
C GLU A 35 -8.48 -6.36 -6.38
N GLN A 36 -8.00 -7.24 -7.27
CA GLN A 36 -8.69 -8.49 -7.56
C GLN A 36 -8.03 -9.53 -6.66
N THR A 37 -8.77 -10.03 -5.69
CA THR A 37 -8.30 -11.08 -4.79
C THR A 37 -8.37 -12.43 -5.49
N SER A 38 -7.25 -12.88 -6.05
CA SER A 38 -7.13 -14.27 -6.48
C SER A 38 -6.90 -15.14 -5.24
N SER A 39 -7.61 -16.27 -5.15
CA SER A 39 -7.42 -17.30 -4.12
C SER A 39 -6.11 -18.07 -4.39
N LEU A 40 -4.99 -17.44 -4.06
CA LEU A 40 -3.67 -18.04 -4.26
C LEU A 40 -3.39 -19.08 -3.19
N VAL A 41 -3.05 -20.29 -3.65
CA VAL A 41 -2.71 -21.44 -2.78
C VAL A 41 -1.20 -21.49 -2.47
N ALA A 42 -0.35 -20.86 -3.30
CA ALA A 42 1.12 -20.89 -3.15
C ALA A 42 1.70 -19.50 -2.85
N ASN A 43 2.71 -19.46 -1.98
CA ASN A 43 3.44 -18.25 -1.60
C ASN A 43 4.31 -17.73 -2.77
N PRO A 44 3.96 -16.60 -3.42
CA PRO A 44 4.72 -16.09 -4.57
C PRO A 44 6.11 -15.57 -4.21
N ILE A 45 6.35 -15.27 -2.94
CA ILE A 45 7.58 -14.68 -2.40
C ILE A 45 8.34 -15.68 -1.53
N GLU A 46 8.16 -16.97 -1.78
CA GLU A 46 8.90 -18.03 -1.10
C GLU A 46 10.42 -17.82 -1.25
N GLY A 47 11.16 -18.05 -0.17
CA GLY A 47 12.61 -17.89 -0.15
C GLY A 47 13.11 -16.45 -0.09
N LEU A 48 12.21 -15.46 0.05
CA LEU A 48 12.58 -14.03 0.18
C LEU A 48 13.70 -13.81 1.18
N TRP A 49 13.58 -14.36 2.40
CA TRP A 49 14.55 -14.18 3.47
C TRP A 49 15.87 -14.94 3.27
N LYS A 50 15.93 -15.89 2.32
CA LYS A 50 17.16 -16.59 1.94
C LYS A 50 18.03 -15.73 1.01
N LEU A 51 17.49 -14.66 0.42
CA LEU A 51 18.24 -13.76 -0.42
C LEU A 51 19.13 -12.84 0.40
N GLU A 52 20.35 -12.64 -0.11
CA GLU A 52 21.24 -11.60 0.40
C GLU A 52 20.55 -10.24 0.31
N LEU A 53 20.64 -9.46 1.39
CA LEU A 53 20.10 -8.11 1.42
C LEU A 53 20.88 -7.20 0.46
N PRO A 54 20.25 -6.62 -0.57
CA PRO A 54 20.93 -5.69 -1.46
C PRO A 54 21.42 -4.45 -0.70
N LYS A 55 22.67 -4.05 -0.93
CA LYS A 55 23.29 -2.89 -0.27
C LYS A 55 22.80 -1.54 -0.79
N THR A 56 22.18 -1.50 -1.98
CA THR A 56 21.68 -0.26 -2.61
C THR A 56 20.39 -0.53 -3.34
N LEU A 57 19.54 0.50 -3.45
CA LEU A 57 18.30 0.44 -4.23
C LEU A 57 18.59 0.13 -5.71
N LYS A 58 19.68 0.66 -6.25
CA LYS A 58 20.13 0.37 -7.62
C LYS A 58 20.42 -1.12 -7.81
N ALA A 59 21.16 -1.74 -6.88
CA ALA A 59 21.44 -3.17 -6.94
C ALA A 59 20.15 -4.01 -6.80
N ALA A 60 19.25 -3.60 -5.91
CA ALA A 60 17.95 -4.25 -5.73
C ALA A 60 17.08 -4.22 -6.99
N CYS A 61 17.17 -3.14 -7.78
CA CYS A 61 16.39 -3.00 -9.01
C CYS A 61 17.08 -3.59 -10.26
N ALA A 62 18.39 -3.82 -10.21
CA ALA A 62 19.19 -4.14 -11.41
C ALA A 62 18.86 -5.52 -12.02
N ALA A 63 18.69 -6.55 -11.18
CA ALA A 63 18.50 -7.92 -11.66
C ALA A 63 17.22 -8.08 -12.50
N GLY A 64 16.10 -7.51 -12.02
CA GLY A 64 14.82 -7.55 -12.73
C GLY A 64 14.55 -6.34 -13.62
N LYS A 65 15.44 -5.34 -13.63
CA LYS A 65 15.21 -4.03 -14.28
C LYS A 65 13.84 -3.43 -13.95
N VAL A 66 13.45 -3.55 -12.68
CA VAL A 66 12.09 -3.24 -12.21
C VAL A 66 11.80 -1.75 -12.08
N SER A 67 12.81 -0.89 -12.23
CA SER A 67 12.67 0.56 -12.21
C SER A 67 13.76 1.20 -13.06
N ASP A 68 13.48 2.39 -13.59
CA ASP A 68 14.41 3.18 -14.38
C ASP A 68 15.40 3.98 -13.49
N ALA A 69 16.52 4.39 -14.10
CA ALA A 69 17.58 5.10 -13.38
C ALA A 69 17.14 6.46 -12.81
N THR A 70 16.18 7.13 -13.44
CA THR A 70 15.69 8.44 -13.00
C THR A 70 14.85 8.28 -11.73
N SER A 71 13.93 7.32 -11.73
CA SER A 71 13.09 6.98 -10.57
C SER A 71 13.95 6.53 -9.38
N ILE A 72 14.92 5.65 -9.60
CA ILE A 72 15.87 5.20 -8.56
C ILE A 72 16.64 6.40 -7.99
N SER A 73 17.20 7.27 -8.84
CA SER A 73 17.98 8.43 -8.39
C SER A 73 17.13 9.43 -7.62
N SER A 74 15.89 9.68 -8.06
CA SER A 74 14.93 10.54 -7.37
C SER A 74 14.56 9.98 -5.99
N ALA A 75 14.31 8.67 -5.90
CA ALA A 75 14.02 7.99 -4.64
C ALA A 75 15.22 8.04 -3.66
N VAL A 76 16.45 7.82 -4.13
CA VAL A 76 17.67 7.92 -3.30
C VAL A 76 17.89 9.35 -2.80
N ARG A 77 17.63 10.36 -3.64
CA ARG A 77 17.70 11.78 -3.25
C ARG A 77 16.70 12.09 -2.14
N ARG A 78 15.43 11.65 -2.29
CA ARG A 78 14.40 11.79 -1.26
C ARG A 78 14.76 11.02 0.01
N GLY A 79 15.22 9.78 -0.10
CA GLY A 79 15.71 8.98 1.03
C GLY A 79 16.83 9.67 1.81
N THR A 80 17.75 10.36 1.11
CA THR A 80 18.81 11.16 1.74
C THR A 80 18.28 12.38 2.48
N ALA A 81 17.19 13.00 2.03
CA ALA A 81 16.54 14.07 2.76
C ALA A 81 15.85 13.52 4.03
N LEU A 82 15.22 12.35 3.93
CA LEU A 82 14.50 11.70 5.03
C LEU A 82 15.43 11.24 6.17
N THR A 83 16.68 10.88 5.91
CA THR A 83 17.64 10.57 7.00
C THR A 83 17.86 11.73 7.97
N LYS A 84 17.58 12.97 7.54
CA LYS A 84 17.70 14.18 8.37
C LYS A 84 16.39 14.53 9.08
N ASN A 85 15.28 13.88 8.74
CA ASN A 85 13.97 14.16 9.32
C ASN A 85 13.82 13.48 10.69
N LYS A 86 13.94 14.27 11.75
CA LYS A 86 13.84 13.80 13.15
C LYS A 86 12.44 13.31 13.55
N ASN A 87 11.41 13.61 12.75
CA ASN A 87 10.04 13.21 13.05
C ASN A 87 9.74 11.75 12.71
N LEU A 88 10.57 11.11 11.88
CA LEU A 88 10.33 9.74 11.40
C LEU A 88 10.45 8.66 12.49
N LYS A 89 11.33 8.88 13.46
CA LYS A 89 11.56 7.99 14.63
C LYS A 89 11.44 6.48 14.27
N PRO A 90 12.26 5.96 13.35
CA PRO A 90 12.18 4.56 12.95
C PRO A 90 12.54 3.67 14.16
N ALA A 91 11.92 2.48 14.22
CA ALA A 91 12.17 1.51 15.29
C ALA A 91 13.59 0.93 15.23
N LYS A 92 14.19 0.89 14.04
CA LYS A 92 15.60 0.52 13.81
C LYS A 92 16.29 1.56 12.94
N PRO A 93 17.63 1.69 12.99
CA PRO A 93 18.35 2.62 12.12
C PRO A 93 18.03 2.40 10.63
N MET A 94 17.65 3.47 9.95
CA MET A 94 17.38 3.49 8.51
C MET A 94 18.40 4.38 7.80
N ASP A 95 18.97 3.86 6.72
CA ASP A 95 19.81 4.62 5.82
C ASP A 95 18.98 5.17 4.64
N LYS A 96 19.65 5.92 3.76
CA LYS A 96 19.03 6.50 2.57
C LYS A 96 18.46 5.45 1.63
N GLU A 97 19.05 4.25 1.55
CA GLU A 97 18.64 3.20 0.60
C GLU A 97 17.34 2.55 1.08
N ARG A 98 17.21 2.33 2.39
CA ARG A 98 15.98 1.82 3.01
C ARG A 98 14.82 2.79 2.84
N TYR A 99 15.02 4.08 3.15
CA TYR A 99 14.00 5.10 2.89
C TYR A 99 13.66 5.19 1.40
N ALA A 100 14.67 5.16 0.54
CA ALA A 100 14.45 5.22 -0.91
C ALA A 100 13.64 4.04 -1.42
N SER A 101 13.79 2.84 -0.85
CA SER A 101 12.99 1.67 -1.27
C SER A 101 11.49 1.88 -1.04
N ILE A 102 11.10 2.44 0.11
CA ILE A 102 9.70 2.77 0.43
C ILE A 102 9.22 3.90 -0.48
N VAL A 103 10.02 4.96 -0.63
CA VAL A 103 9.70 6.10 -1.50
C VAL A 103 9.55 5.70 -2.98
N LEU A 104 10.31 4.72 -3.46
CA LEU A 104 10.20 4.22 -4.83
C LEU A 104 8.85 3.53 -5.04
N TYR A 105 8.42 2.72 -4.06
CA TYR A 105 7.11 2.08 -4.08
C TYR A 105 5.98 3.10 -4.04
N THR A 106 6.03 4.03 -3.09
CA THR A 106 4.93 4.99 -2.86
C THR A 106 4.86 6.10 -3.89
N GLY A 107 5.97 6.46 -4.54
CA GLY A 107 6.00 7.45 -5.61
C GLY A 107 5.56 6.93 -6.98
N ASN A 108 4.64 5.95 -7.01
CA ASN A 108 3.94 5.44 -8.19
C ASN A 108 4.81 4.88 -9.35
N SER A 109 6.13 4.76 -9.17
CA SER A 109 7.03 4.33 -10.26
C SER A 109 7.00 2.84 -10.56
N ILE A 110 6.59 2.02 -9.57
CA ILE A 110 6.65 0.55 -9.65
C ILE A 110 5.47 -0.16 -8.97
N TYR A 111 4.60 0.58 -8.27
CA TYR A 111 3.57 -0.02 -7.41
C TYR A 111 2.63 -0.90 -8.22
N ARG A 112 2.27 -0.46 -9.43
CA ARG A 112 1.29 -1.11 -10.29
C ARG A 112 1.83 -2.43 -10.80
N GLU A 113 3.03 -2.41 -11.35
CA GLU A 113 3.70 -3.58 -11.91
C GLU A 113 4.04 -4.59 -10.82
N LEU A 114 4.52 -4.12 -9.66
CA LEU A 114 4.81 -4.98 -8.53
C LEU A 114 3.55 -5.67 -8.00
N ASN A 115 2.49 -4.90 -7.73
CA ASN A 115 1.25 -5.48 -7.22
C ASN A 115 0.55 -6.36 -8.26
N GLN A 116 0.68 -6.08 -9.55
CA GLN A 116 0.21 -6.98 -10.61
C GLN A 116 0.98 -8.30 -10.61
N ALA A 117 2.32 -8.25 -10.47
CA ALA A 117 3.15 -9.45 -10.37
C ALA A 117 2.77 -10.30 -9.16
N LEU A 118 2.57 -9.67 -8.00
CA LEU A 118 2.22 -10.36 -6.74
C LEU A 118 0.80 -10.94 -6.70
N ARG A 119 -0.11 -10.47 -7.55
CA ARG A 119 -1.53 -10.91 -7.55
C ARG A 119 -1.89 -11.86 -8.67
N GLN A 120 -1.33 -11.63 -9.86
CA GLN A 120 -1.82 -12.22 -11.10
C GLN A 120 -0.70 -12.81 -11.95
N ASN A 121 0.46 -12.16 -11.98
CA ASN A 121 1.59 -12.58 -12.81
C ASN A 121 2.76 -13.07 -11.95
N HIS A 122 2.55 -14.19 -11.26
CA HIS A 122 3.56 -14.76 -10.35
C HIS A 122 4.86 -15.13 -11.06
N ALA A 123 4.81 -15.44 -12.37
CA ALA A 123 5.98 -15.69 -13.19
C ALA A 123 6.93 -14.47 -13.27
N ALA A 124 6.42 -13.25 -13.04
CA ALA A 124 7.24 -12.05 -12.99
C ALA A 124 7.87 -11.79 -11.60
N VAL A 125 7.37 -12.41 -10.53
CA VAL A 125 7.84 -12.16 -9.14
C VAL A 125 9.34 -12.39 -8.94
N PRO A 126 10.00 -13.39 -9.55
CA PRO A 126 11.45 -13.56 -9.43
C PRO A 126 12.26 -12.30 -9.78
N ALA A 127 11.81 -11.48 -10.73
CA ALA A 127 12.45 -10.22 -11.10
C ALA A 127 12.38 -9.16 -9.97
N TRP A 128 11.32 -9.23 -9.15
CA TRP A 128 11.05 -8.32 -8.04
C TRP A 128 11.69 -8.74 -6.72
N MET A 129 12.08 -10.01 -6.59
CA MET A 129 12.56 -10.58 -5.32
C MET A 129 13.70 -9.79 -4.64
N PRO A 130 14.74 -9.30 -5.34
CA PRO A 130 15.77 -8.48 -4.69
C PRO A 130 15.24 -7.13 -4.21
N TYR A 131 14.35 -6.50 -4.98
CA TYR A 131 13.68 -5.27 -4.56
C TYR A 131 12.79 -5.51 -3.33
N LEU A 132 11.97 -6.56 -3.35
CA LEU A 132 11.15 -6.98 -2.22
C LEU A 132 12.00 -7.26 -0.99
N ARG A 133 13.15 -7.92 -1.13
CA ARG A 133 14.06 -8.19 0.00
C ARG A 133 14.49 -6.91 0.71
N LEU A 134 14.80 -5.85 -0.05
CA LEU A 134 15.16 -4.53 0.48
C LEU A 134 13.94 -3.80 1.06
N LEU A 135 12.80 -3.82 0.37
CA LEU A 135 11.57 -3.17 0.83
C LEU A 135 11.10 -3.74 2.16
N PHE A 136 11.09 -5.07 2.30
CA PHE A 136 10.71 -5.78 3.52
C PHE A 136 11.62 -5.45 4.70
N GLU A 137 12.94 -5.42 4.48
CA GLU A 137 13.90 -4.99 5.50
C GLU A 137 13.61 -3.55 5.97
N SER A 138 13.28 -2.67 5.02
CA SER A 138 13.01 -1.25 5.26
C SER A 138 11.71 -1.06 6.04
N MET A 139 10.65 -1.75 5.63
CA MET A 139 9.37 -1.79 6.34
C MET A 139 9.54 -2.34 7.77
N GLY A 140 10.37 -3.38 7.95
CA GLY A 140 10.71 -3.92 9.26
C GLY A 140 11.50 -2.98 10.19
N CYS A 141 12.02 -1.86 9.68
CA CYS A 141 12.66 -0.81 10.48
C CYS A 141 11.67 0.27 10.94
N MET A 142 10.46 0.31 10.37
CA MET A 142 9.45 1.31 10.71
C MET A 142 8.66 0.90 11.98
N PRO A 143 8.17 1.86 12.77
CA PRO A 143 7.29 1.57 13.89
C PRO A 143 5.98 0.98 13.39
N LYS A 144 5.61 -0.18 13.94
CA LYS A 144 4.32 -0.82 13.71
C LYS A 144 3.27 -0.24 14.64
N ARG A 145 2.04 -0.11 14.18
CA ARG A 145 0.92 0.41 14.98
C ARG A 145 -0.27 -0.53 14.93
N SER A 146 -0.90 -0.69 16.09
CA SER A 146 -2.22 -1.30 16.21
C SER A 146 -3.29 -0.24 15.95
N VAL A 147 -4.06 -0.41 14.90
CA VAL A 147 -5.01 0.59 14.42
C VAL A 147 -6.09 -0.06 13.56
N THR A 148 -7.27 0.56 13.53
CA THR A 148 -8.33 0.23 12.57
C THR A 148 -8.10 1.03 11.30
N LEU A 149 -8.06 0.33 10.16
CA LEU A 149 -7.90 0.91 8.84
C LEU A 149 -9.11 0.59 7.98
N TRP A 150 -9.39 1.46 7.02
CA TRP A 150 -10.43 1.28 6.03
C TRP A 150 -9.83 1.23 4.63
N ARG A 151 -10.42 0.38 3.80
CA ARG A 151 -10.06 0.25 2.38
C ARG A 151 -11.30 0.10 1.52
N GLY A 152 -11.48 1.03 0.61
CA GLY A 152 -12.53 0.98 -0.41
C GLY A 152 -12.03 0.29 -1.67
N ILE A 153 -12.79 -0.66 -2.20
CA ILE A 153 -12.48 -1.41 -3.42
C ILE A 153 -13.67 -1.31 -4.38
N ALA A 154 -13.44 -0.98 -5.64
CA ALA A 154 -14.47 -0.94 -6.67
C ALA A 154 -14.72 -2.32 -7.29
N ALA A 155 -15.05 -3.28 -6.44
CA ALA A 155 -15.50 -4.62 -6.82
C ALA A 155 -16.40 -5.18 -5.72
N ASP A 156 -17.32 -6.06 -6.09
CA ASP A 156 -18.09 -6.86 -5.13
C ASP A 156 -17.26 -8.07 -4.71
N LEU A 157 -16.82 -8.09 -3.45
CA LEU A 157 -16.02 -9.17 -2.87
C LEU A 157 -16.82 -9.98 -1.84
N TYR A 158 -18.14 -9.79 -1.77
CA TYR A 158 -18.97 -10.37 -0.71
C TYR A 158 -18.82 -11.90 -0.61
N ASP A 159 -18.84 -12.60 -1.74
CA ASP A 159 -18.73 -14.06 -1.79
C ASP A 159 -17.29 -14.55 -1.56
N GLU A 160 -16.29 -13.73 -1.88
CA GLU A 160 -14.88 -14.10 -1.70
C GLU A 160 -14.44 -14.04 -0.22
N TYR A 161 -15.10 -13.23 0.60
CA TYR A 161 -14.79 -13.00 2.01
C TYR A 161 -15.86 -13.62 2.91
N GLU A 162 -15.94 -14.95 2.93
CA GLU A 162 -16.80 -15.69 3.87
C GLU A 162 -16.32 -15.57 5.31
N VAL A 163 -17.25 -15.43 6.26
CA VAL A 163 -16.93 -15.34 7.70
C VAL A 163 -16.15 -16.59 8.14
N GLY A 164 -15.06 -16.37 8.87
CA GLY A 164 -14.15 -17.44 9.32
C GLY A 164 -13.06 -17.80 8.31
N LYS A 165 -13.17 -17.38 7.04
CA LYS A 165 -12.13 -17.60 6.03
C LYS A 165 -10.87 -16.81 6.37
N GLU A 166 -9.72 -17.43 6.14
CA GLU A 166 -8.42 -16.76 6.16
C GLU A 166 -7.99 -16.40 4.74
N ILE A 167 -7.58 -15.15 4.57
CA ILE A 167 -7.16 -14.56 3.30
C ILE A 167 -5.77 -13.99 3.49
N THR A 168 -4.90 -14.15 2.49
CA THR A 168 -3.56 -13.54 2.51
C THR A 168 -3.50 -12.40 1.51
N TRP A 169 -3.15 -11.20 1.97
CA TRP A 169 -2.88 -10.06 1.10
C TRP A 169 -1.44 -10.11 0.62
N TRP A 170 -1.24 -10.60 -0.61
CA TRP A 170 0.08 -10.74 -1.22
C TRP A 170 0.63 -9.48 -1.86
N SER A 171 -0.16 -8.41 -2.00
CA SER A 171 0.33 -7.09 -2.43
C SER A 171 0.71 -6.22 -1.24
N VAL A 172 1.47 -5.15 -1.49
CA VAL A 172 1.59 -4.08 -0.50
C VAL A 172 0.28 -3.31 -0.52
N SER A 173 -0.52 -3.46 0.54
CA SER A 173 -1.86 -2.86 0.60
C SER A 173 -1.80 -1.52 1.31
N SER A 174 -2.20 -0.47 0.58
CA SER A 174 -2.44 0.86 1.15
C SER A 174 -3.80 0.91 1.83
N CYS A 175 -3.88 1.46 3.03
CA CYS A 175 -5.14 1.69 3.70
C CYS A 175 -5.12 3.08 4.35
N THR A 176 -6.31 3.58 4.69
CA THR A 176 -6.44 4.86 5.38
C THR A 176 -6.98 4.64 6.79
N ALA A 177 -6.54 5.47 7.74
CA ALA A 177 -7.13 5.54 9.08
C ALA A 177 -8.40 6.41 9.13
N ASP A 178 -8.93 6.79 7.96
CA ASP A 178 -10.11 7.65 7.82
C ASP A 178 -11.18 6.94 6.97
N GLU A 179 -12.29 6.56 7.61
CA GLU A 179 -13.40 5.88 6.95
C GLU A 179 -14.02 6.73 5.83
N GLU A 180 -14.09 8.05 6.02
CA GLU A 180 -14.70 8.95 5.04
C GLU A 180 -13.86 8.97 3.75
N VAL A 181 -12.53 8.94 3.88
CA VAL A 181 -11.61 8.83 2.73
C VAL A 181 -11.86 7.54 1.95
N ALA A 182 -12.04 6.41 2.64
CA ALA A 182 -12.35 5.14 1.99
C ALA A 182 -13.73 5.14 1.31
N ARG A 183 -14.75 5.74 1.95
CA ARG A 183 -16.10 5.86 1.38
C ARG A 183 -16.16 6.80 0.18
N ASN A 184 -15.46 7.93 0.25
CA ASN A 184 -15.33 8.87 -0.86
C ASN A 184 -14.62 8.25 -2.07
N PHE A 185 -13.67 7.36 -1.82
CA PHE A 185 -13.02 6.60 -2.90
C PHE A 185 -14.00 5.67 -3.62
N MET A 186 -14.79 4.88 -2.87
CA MET A 186 -15.79 3.97 -3.46
C MET A 186 -16.86 4.72 -4.25
N SER A 187 -17.33 5.87 -3.75
CA SER A 187 -18.41 6.63 -4.38
C SER A 187 -18.02 7.22 -5.75
N GLN A 188 -16.73 7.46 -5.98
CA GLN A 188 -16.22 7.99 -7.25
C GLN A 188 -16.10 6.94 -8.36
N LEU A 189 -16.03 5.65 -8.03
CA LEU A 189 -15.75 4.60 -9.00
C LEU A 189 -17.01 4.08 -9.70
N GLY A 190 -18.19 4.24 -9.08
CA GLY A 190 -19.49 3.88 -9.65
C GLY A 190 -19.67 2.37 -9.87
N GLY A 191 -20.69 1.78 -9.26
CA GLY A 191 -20.97 0.35 -9.40
C GLY A 191 -21.01 -0.38 -8.06
N ASP A 192 -20.80 -1.69 -8.10
CA ASP A 192 -20.69 -2.49 -6.88
C ASP A 192 -19.32 -2.25 -6.23
N ALA A 193 -19.31 -2.13 -4.91
CA ALA A 193 -18.12 -1.76 -4.16
C ALA A 193 -18.03 -2.55 -2.85
N THR A 194 -16.82 -2.66 -2.32
CA THR A 194 -16.55 -3.29 -1.04
C THR A 194 -15.80 -2.32 -0.13
N LEU A 195 -16.32 -2.10 1.07
CA LEU A 195 -15.61 -1.47 2.17
C LEU A 195 -15.05 -2.55 3.08
N ILE A 196 -13.72 -2.59 3.20
CA ILE A 196 -13.03 -3.45 4.16
C ILE A 196 -12.65 -2.61 5.37
N THR A 197 -13.15 -2.99 6.54
CA THR A 197 -12.70 -2.52 7.85
C THR A 197 -11.72 -3.53 8.41
N LEU A 198 -10.47 -3.10 8.60
CA LEU A 198 -9.37 -3.95 9.03
C LEU A 198 -8.87 -3.53 10.42
N GLU A 199 -8.89 -4.47 11.36
CA GLU A 199 -8.14 -4.35 12.60
C GLU A 199 -6.74 -4.97 12.41
N THR A 200 -5.69 -4.16 12.47
CA THR A 200 -4.31 -4.59 12.26
C THR A 200 -3.43 -4.20 13.44
N THR A 201 -2.37 -4.98 13.66
CA THR A 201 -1.32 -4.75 14.66
C THR A 201 0.04 -4.43 14.03
N SER A 202 0.17 -4.58 12.71
CA SER A 202 1.44 -4.45 11.99
C SER A 202 1.49 -3.32 10.97
N ALA A 203 0.48 -2.44 10.94
CA ALA A 203 0.43 -1.30 10.03
C ALA A 203 1.65 -0.38 10.20
N ILE A 204 2.19 0.05 9.05
CA ILE A 204 3.29 0.99 8.98
C ILE A 204 2.75 2.32 8.46
N ASP A 205 2.83 3.33 9.30
CA ASP A 205 2.50 4.70 8.90
C ASP A 205 3.60 5.27 8.01
N ILE A 206 3.19 5.69 6.81
CA ILE A 206 4.07 6.30 5.83
C ILE A 206 3.72 7.76 5.57
N GLU A 207 2.74 8.34 6.28
CA GLU A 207 2.44 9.78 6.22
C GLU A 207 3.71 10.63 6.45
N PRO A 208 4.61 10.30 7.40
CA PRO A 208 5.84 11.07 7.60
C PRO A 208 6.86 10.96 6.45
N LEU A 209 6.72 9.96 5.58
CA LEU A 209 7.55 9.74 4.38
C LEU A 209 6.97 10.45 3.16
N SER A 210 5.66 10.73 3.17
CA SER A 210 5.00 11.51 2.14
C SER A 210 5.39 12.99 2.27
N VAL A 211 5.53 13.65 1.12
CA VAL A 211 5.67 15.11 1.07
C VAL A 211 4.35 15.79 1.45
N TYR A 212 3.22 15.07 1.31
CA TYR A 212 1.86 15.57 1.49
C TYR A 212 1.12 14.73 2.53
N LYS A 213 0.66 15.38 3.60
CA LYS A 213 0.19 14.74 4.84
C LYS A 213 -1.31 14.39 4.86
N SER A 214 -2.05 14.70 3.80
CA SER A 214 -3.51 14.68 3.81
C SER A 214 -4.13 13.27 3.79
N GLU A 215 -3.34 12.22 3.55
CA GLU A 215 -3.87 10.88 3.23
C GLU A 215 -3.93 9.92 4.42
N LYS A 216 -3.21 10.21 5.53
CA LYS A 216 -3.04 9.30 6.68
C LYS A 216 -2.76 7.85 6.24
N GLU A 217 -1.94 7.70 5.21
CA GLU A 217 -1.73 6.42 4.55
C GLU A 217 -0.92 5.49 5.44
N SER A 218 -1.44 4.27 5.62
CA SER A 218 -0.76 3.17 6.27
C SER A 218 -0.57 2.02 5.29
N LEU A 219 0.60 1.40 5.31
CA LEU A 219 0.91 0.22 4.52
C LEU A 219 0.86 -1.05 5.37
N LEU A 220 0.39 -2.12 4.75
CA LEU A 220 0.58 -3.49 5.24
C LEU A 220 1.62 -4.19 4.39
N MET A 221 2.42 -5.04 5.04
CA MET A 221 3.40 -5.85 4.34
C MET A 221 2.70 -6.90 3.47
N PRO A 222 3.27 -7.24 2.30
CA PRO A 222 2.83 -8.40 1.54
C PRO A 222 2.92 -9.68 2.38
N GLY A 223 1.95 -10.56 2.22
CA GLY A 223 1.81 -11.78 3.00
C GLY A 223 1.07 -11.60 4.33
N THR A 224 0.46 -10.44 4.63
CA THR A 224 -0.40 -10.28 5.80
C THR A 224 -1.60 -11.22 5.72
N LYS A 225 -1.82 -12.03 6.77
CA LYS A 225 -2.99 -12.92 6.88
C LYS A 225 -4.10 -12.23 7.65
N LEU A 226 -5.28 -12.28 7.08
CA LEU A 226 -6.50 -11.66 7.58
C LEU A 226 -7.57 -12.72 7.75
N ARG A 227 -8.30 -12.67 8.86
CA ARG A 227 -9.47 -13.51 9.08
C ARG A 227 -10.74 -12.68 9.00
N VAL A 228 -11.70 -13.14 8.21
CA VAL A 228 -12.99 -12.48 8.09
C VAL A 228 -13.81 -12.70 9.35
N THR A 229 -14.20 -11.60 10.00
CA THR A 229 -15.01 -11.62 11.23
C THR A 229 -16.47 -11.32 10.96
N ASN A 230 -16.77 -10.52 9.94
CA ASN A 230 -18.13 -10.17 9.56
C ASN A 230 -18.23 -9.82 8.07
N ARG A 231 -19.42 -10.00 7.49
CA ARG A 231 -19.78 -9.47 6.17
C ARG A 231 -21.26 -9.11 6.11
N VAL A 232 -21.57 -7.95 5.56
CA VAL A 232 -22.94 -7.45 5.36
C VAL A 232 -23.06 -6.88 3.95
N LYS A 233 -24.20 -7.07 3.29
CA LYS A 233 -24.47 -6.49 1.97
C LYS A 233 -25.57 -5.45 2.07
N ASN A 234 -25.22 -4.20 1.78
CA ASN A 234 -26.09 -3.04 1.84
C ASN A 234 -26.31 -2.51 0.41
N GLY A 235 -27.26 -3.12 -0.31
CA GLY A 235 -27.50 -2.80 -1.71
C GLY A 235 -26.29 -3.16 -2.59
N LYS A 236 -25.65 -2.16 -3.20
CA LYS A 236 -24.47 -2.31 -4.07
C LYS A 236 -23.14 -2.31 -3.29
N VAL A 237 -23.18 -2.09 -1.99
CA VAL A 237 -21.96 -2.02 -1.15
C VAL A 237 -21.90 -3.24 -0.24
N ALA A 238 -20.82 -4.00 -0.33
CA ALA A 238 -20.44 -5.00 0.66
C ALA A 238 -19.60 -4.33 1.76
N GLU A 239 -19.96 -4.53 3.01
CA GLU A 239 -19.17 -4.10 4.17
C GLU A 239 -18.59 -5.35 4.85
N ILE A 240 -17.26 -5.41 4.92
CA ILE A 240 -16.52 -6.60 5.34
C ILE A 240 -15.58 -6.21 6.47
N SER A 241 -15.64 -6.97 7.56
CA SER A 241 -14.74 -6.78 8.70
C SER A 241 -13.72 -7.91 8.74
N VAL A 242 -12.45 -7.55 8.89
CA VAL A 242 -11.33 -8.47 8.96
C VAL A 242 -10.40 -8.10 10.11
N VAL A 243 -9.77 -9.11 10.70
CA VAL A 243 -8.74 -8.94 11.72
C VAL A 243 -7.44 -9.59 11.24
N GLU A 244 -6.31 -8.91 11.43
CA GLU A 244 -5.00 -9.49 11.20
C GLU A 244 -4.77 -10.68 12.15
N CYS A 245 -4.48 -11.85 11.58
CA CYS A 245 -4.23 -13.08 12.32
C CYS A 245 -2.82 -13.65 12.16
N GLY A 246 -1.97 -13.01 11.34
CA GLY A 246 -0.56 -13.38 11.22
C GLY A 246 0.08 -12.97 9.90
N SER A 247 1.15 -13.65 9.53
CA SER A 247 1.81 -13.49 8.23
C SER A 247 2.05 -14.85 7.57
N ALA A 248 1.98 -14.88 6.25
CA ALA A 248 2.37 -16.02 5.42
C ALA A 248 3.88 -16.06 5.16
N LEU A 249 4.62 -15.05 5.60
CA LEU A 249 6.07 -15.04 5.55
C LEU A 249 6.62 -15.63 6.85
N GLU A 250 7.31 -16.75 6.71
CA GLU A 250 8.15 -17.26 7.78
C GLU A 250 9.28 -16.25 8.03
N THR A 251 9.17 -15.46 9.10
CA THR A 251 10.36 -14.83 9.68
C THR A 251 11.18 -15.95 10.30
N THR A 252 12.30 -16.30 9.67
CA THR A 252 13.35 -17.04 10.37
C THR A 252 13.70 -16.24 11.62
N ALA A 253 13.40 -16.84 12.77
CA ALA A 253 13.73 -16.35 14.10
C ALA A 253 15.23 -16.08 14.26
#